data_AF-A0A6A4LW81-F1
#
_entry.id   AF-A0A6A4LW81-F1
#
_cell.length_a   1.000
_cell.length_b   1.000
_cell.length_c   1.000
_cell.angle_alpha   90.00
_cell.angle_beta   90.00
_cell.angle_gamma   90.00
#
_symmetry.space_group_name_H-M   'P 1'
#
loop_
_entity.id
_entity.type
_entity.pdbx_description
1 polymer ?
#
loop_
_entity_poly.entity_id
_entity_poly.type
_entity_poly.pdbx_seq_one_letter_code
_entity_poly.pdbx_strand_id
1 'polypeptide(L)'
;MELPRFVLFKSLKDNKYLGRTSDGYASFIRVDDLSLDAKHEVVMAKCGGGLVHIRHCRTGKYLRRYLDADGVTTTYICGAADEPEEDKSKWSCTLFKPSPYTKDGVNVILLIHLCHGDCSFVFQVGDNFKLGGNLQKKYSDMKYFIIVDWVSLLNKYLKDAAIGEMKMRTLPRFVVFKSAHNNKYLCCDEYEPNGPNLLRFIKEDAMSQNSKHEVMMAKRGDGLVHIRCCSTGKYWRRLSEDNNWIGAKADEPEEDLSKWTCTLFWPCYDSKEDDNGVQLEHSQLGENTSLFQNCLAAGRSPHTTTEEVGLITVDWESL
;
A
#
# COMPACT_ATOMS: atom_id res chain seq x y z
N MET A 1 5.36 -24.34 -8.19
CA MET A 1 5.46 -22.99 -8.76
C MET A 1 5.32 -22.02 -7.61
N GLU A 2 6.24 -21.09 -7.46
CA GLU A 2 6.19 -20.07 -6.41
C GLU A 2 5.71 -18.77 -7.02
N LEU A 3 4.76 -18.11 -6.34
CA LEU A 3 4.36 -16.76 -6.71
C LEU A 3 5.42 -15.77 -6.20
N PRO A 4 5.62 -14.64 -6.91
CA PRO A 4 6.36 -13.52 -6.35
C PRO A 4 5.78 -13.11 -4.99
N ARG A 5 6.63 -12.65 -4.07
CA ARG A 5 6.17 -12.19 -2.75
C ARG A 5 5.18 -11.03 -2.87
N PHE A 6 5.38 -10.12 -3.83
CA PHE A 6 4.46 -9.01 -4.06
C PHE A 6 3.86 -9.10 -5.45
N VAL A 7 2.54 -9.05 -5.52
CA VAL A 7 1.80 -9.24 -6.77
C VAL A 7 0.69 -8.21 -6.93
N LEU A 8 0.33 -7.99 -8.20
CA LEU A 8 -0.91 -7.35 -8.62
C LEU A 8 -1.78 -8.38 -9.32
N PHE A 9 -3.08 -8.31 -9.10
CA PHE A 9 -4.05 -9.09 -9.89
C PHE A 9 -4.68 -8.15 -10.91
N LYS A 10 -4.32 -8.29 -12.19
CA LYS A 10 -4.80 -7.40 -13.25
C LYS A 10 -5.93 -8.05 -14.04
N SER A 11 -7.03 -7.33 -14.21
CA SER A 11 -8.13 -7.72 -15.08
C SER A 11 -7.64 -7.83 -16.53
N LEU A 12 -8.08 -8.87 -17.25
CA LEU A 12 -7.79 -9.01 -18.69
C LEU A 12 -8.76 -8.21 -19.57
N LYS A 13 -9.86 -7.70 -19.00
CA LYS A 13 -10.90 -6.96 -19.75
C LYS A 13 -10.61 -5.47 -19.82
N ASP A 14 -10.05 -4.93 -18.74
CA ASP A 14 -9.83 -3.51 -18.54
C ASP A 14 -8.57 -3.28 -17.71
N ASN A 15 -8.05 -2.05 -17.74
CA ASN A 15 -6.91 -1.64 -16.89
C ASN A 15 -7.38 -1.40 -15.45
N LYS A 16 -7.82 -2.48 -14.80
CA LYS A 16 -8.18 -2.50 -13.37
C LYS A 16 -7.36 -3.54 -12.65
N TYR A 17 -7.12 -3.29 -11.37
CA TYR A 17 -6.41 -4.19 -10.48
C TYR A 17 -7.29 -4.57 -9.31
N LEU A 18 -7.13 -5.80 -8.81
CA LEU A 18 -7.75 -6.19 -7.56
C LEU A 18 -7.25 -5.28 -6.46
N GLY A 19 -8.18 -4.66 -5.76
CA GLY A 19 -7.96 -3.90 -4.56
C GLY A 19 -9.11 -4.09 -3.59
N ARG A 20 -9.15 -3.24 -2.57
CA ARG A 20 -10.24 -3.21 -1.59
C ARG A 20 -11.21 -2.08 -1.92
N THR A 21 -12.50 -2.38 -1.83
CA THR A 21 -13.57 -1.37 -1.86
C THR A 21 -14.06 -1.03 -0.45
N SER A 22 -14.72 0.12 -0.30
CA SER A 22 -15.21 0.63 1.01
C SER A 22 -16.19 -0.32 1.70
N ASP A 23 -16.90 -1.14 0.93
CA ASP A 23 -17.79 -2.21 1.37
C ASP A 23 -17.06 -3.50 1.79
N GLY A 24 -15.72 -3.52 1.72
CA GLY A 24 -14.87 -4.60 2.20
C GLY A 24 -14.61 -5.74 1.21
N TYR A 25 -15.26 -5.73 0.04
CA TYR A 25 -15.01 -6.74 -1.00
C TYR A 25 -13.61 -6.57 -1.62
N ALA A 26 -13.07 -7.69 -2.12
CA ALA A 26 -11.93 -7.68 -3.02
C ALA A 26 -12.46 -7.46 -4.46
N SER A 27 -12.20 -6.29 -5.02
CA SER A 27 -12.80 -5.82 -6.26
C SER A 27 -11.76 -5.23 -7.20
N PHE A 28 -11.94 -5.41 -8.50
CA PHE A 28 -11.13 -4.78 -9.53
C PHE A 28 -11.48 -3.29 -9.62
N ILE A 29 -10.56 -2.45 -9.19
CA ILE A 29 -10.68 -0.99 -9.13
C ILE A 29 -9.69 -0.33 -10.09
N ARG A 30 -10.01 0.91 -10.49
CA ARG A 30 -9.08 1.75 -11.26
C ARG A 30 -8.15 2.46 -10.30
N VAL A 31 -6.88 2.09 -10.34
CA VAL A 31 -5.79 2.69 -9.56
C VAL A 31 -4.52 2.61 -10.39
N ASP A 32 -3.53 3.43 -10.05
CA ASP A 32 -2.22 3.36 -10.67
C ASP A 32 -1.55 2.01 -10.41
N ASP A 33 -0.77 1.54 -11.38
CA ASP A 33 -0.10 0.24 -11.38
C ASP A 33 0.77 -0.01 -10.13
N LEU A 34 1.27 1.06 -9.49
CA LEU A 34 2.12 0.97 -8.30
C LEU A 34 1.38 1.22 -6.98
N SER A 35 0.07 1.51 -7.01
CA SER A 35 -0.70 1.83 -5.80
C SER A 35 -0.71 0.67 -4.79
N LEU A 36 -0.58 1.00 -3.51
CA LEU A 36 -0.77 0.03 -2.42
C LEU A 36 -2.20 -0.52 -2.36
N ASP A 37 -3.18 0.18 -2.94
CA ASP A 37 -4.55 -0.30 -3.07
C ASP A 37 -4.71 -1.50 -4.01
N ALA A 38 -3.75 -1.72 -4.92
CA ALA A 38 -3.73 -2.88 -5.79
C ALA A 38 -2.75 -3.97 -5.32
N LYS A 39 -1.84 -3.61 -4.41
CA LYS A 39 -0.69 -4.43 -4.06
C LYS A 39 -1.04 -5.48 -3.01
N HIS A 40 -0.69 -6.73 -3.31
CA HIS A 40 -0.89 -7.86 -2.41
C HIS A 40 0.44 -8.53 -2.08
N GLU A 41 0.56 -9.00 -0.84
CA GLU A 41 1.67 -9.83 -0.40
C GLU A 41 1.22 -11.30 -0.35
N VAL A 42 2.02 -12.16 -0.96
CA VAL A 42 1.90 -13.61 -0.90
C VAL A 42 2.76 -14.10 0.25
N VAL A 43 2.13 -14.75 1.22
CA VAL A 43 2.78 -15.30 2.43
C VAL A 43 2.68 -16.82 2.38
N MET A 44 3.80 -17.53 2.52
CA MET A 44 3.79 -18.99 2.51
C MET A 44 3.05 -19.56 3.72
N ALA A 45 2.17 -20.54 3.50
CA ALA A 45 1.45 -21.22 4.58
C ALA A 45 2.39 -22.13 5.38
N LYS A 46 2.18 -22.21 6.69
CA LYS A 46 2.98 -23.05 7.61
C LYS A 46 2.72 -24.54 7.40
N CYS A 47 1.51 -24.92 7.01
CA CYS A 47 1.17 -26.31 6.66
C CYS A 47 1.87 -26.82 5.39
N GLY A 48 2.55 -25.96 4.63
CA GLY A 48 3.32 -26.35 3.45
C GLY A 48 2.47 -26.74 2.25
N GLY A 49 3.01 -27.60 1.37
CA GLY A 49 2.29 -28.10 0.18
C GLY A 49 2.11 -27.07 -0.95
N GLY A 50 2.90 -26.01 -0.96
CA GLY A 50 2.79 -24.90 -1.92
C GLY A 50 1.53 -24.05 -1.73
N LEU A 51 0.93 -24.10 -0.54
CA LEU A 51 -0.19 -23.23 -0.18
C LEU A 51 0.32 -21.88 0.29
N VAL A 52 -0.49 -20.85 0.04
CA VAL A 52 -0.18 -19.47 0.38
C VAL A 52 -1.39 -18.78 1.00
N HIS A 53 -1.10 -17.76 1.79
CA HIS A 53 -2.03 -16.72 2.13
C HIS A 53 -1.78 -15.52 1.23
N ILE A 54 -2.82 -14.74 0.97
CA ILE A 54 -2.72 -13.50 0.21
C ILE A 54 -3.25 -12.40 1.12
N ARG A 55 -2.47 -11.37 1.38
CA ARG A 55 -2.91 -10.20 2.16
C ARG A 55 -2.77 -8.91 1.38
N HIS A 56 -3.71 -8.01 1.60
CA HIS A 56 -3.67 -6.69 1.01
C HIS A 56 -2.60 -5.84 1.72
N CYS A 57 -1.69 -5.21 0.96
CA CYS A 57 -0.53 -4.54 1.55
C CYS A 57 -0.94 -3.33 2.39
N ARG A 58 -1.88 -2.49 1.93
CA ARG A 58 -2.32 -1.30 2.68
C ARG A 58 -2.94 -1.63 4.02
N THR A 59 -3.77 -2.67 4.09
CA THR A 59 -4.54 -2.97 5.31
C THR A 59 -3.92 -4.07 6.17
N GLY A 60 -2.94 -4.80 5.62
CA GLY A 60 -2.36 -6.01 6.23
C GLY A 60 -3.33 -7.19 6.34
N LYS A 61 -4.59 -7.04 5.89
CA LYS A 61 -5.63 -8.05 6.07
C LYS A 61 -5.55 -9.15 5.02
N TYR A 62 -5.73 -10.39 5.44
CA TYR A 62 -5.76 -11.57 4.61
C TYR A 62 -7.08 -11.71 3.84
N LEU A 63 -6.97 -12.22 2.61
CA LEU A 63 -8.09 -12.58 1.78
C LEU A 63 -8.78 -13.82 2.33
N ARG A 64 -10.11 -13.76 2.48
CA ARG A 64 -10.97 -14.89 2.87
C ARG A 64 -12.35 -14.73 2.27
N ARG A 65 -13.23 -15.71 2.51
CA ARG A 65 -14.64 -15.60 2.14
C ARG A 65 -15.33 -14.48 2.95
N TYR A 66 -16.21 -13.77 2.25
CA TYR A 66 -17.06 -12.77 2.83
C TYR A 66 -18.21 -13.42 3.61
N LEU A 67 -18.42 -12.94 4.83
CA LEU A 67 -19.55 -13.27 5.70
C LEU A 67 -20.52 -12.10 5.62
N ASP A 68 -21.76 -12.36 5.21
CA ASP A 68 -22.77 -11.29 5.18
C ASP A 68 -23.31 -10.95 6.57
N ALA A 69 -24.19 -9.95 6.63
CA ALA A 69 -24.77 -9.43 7.87
C ALA A 69 -25.57 -10.48 8.64
N ASP A 70 -26.08 -11.51 7.96
CA ASP A 70 -26.86 -12.61 8.53
C ASP A 70 -25.97 -13.76 9.01
N GLY A 71 -24.63 -13.63 8.87
CA GLY A 71 -23.67 -14.66 9.26
C GLY A 71 -23.56 -15.79 8.24
N VAL A 72 -24.03 -15.59 7.01
CA VAL A 72 -23.95 -16.59 5.95
C VAL A 72 -22.68 -16.38 5.13
N THR A 73 -21.93 -17.47 4.92
CA THR A 73 -20.71 -17.40 4.13
C THR A 73 -21.06 -17.38 2.64
N THR A 74 -20.65 -16.31 1.96
CA THR A 74 -20.93 -16.11 0.53
C THR A 74 -19.82 -16.71 -0.36
N THR A 75 -19.96 -16.58 -1.68
CA THR A 75 -18.91 -16.91 -2.65
C THR A 75 -17.97 -15.75 -2.96
N TYR A 76 -18.17 -14.57 -2.36
CA TYR A 76 -17.29 -13.43 -2.56
C TYR A 76 -16.04 -13.52 -1.68
N ILE A 77 -14.95 -12.93 -2.15
CA ILE A 77 -13.71 -12.77 -1.39
C ILE A 77 -13.61 -11.34 -0.84
N CYS A 78 -13.10 -11.20 0.37
CA CYS A 78 -12.85 -9.93 1.03
C CYS A 78 -11.46 -9.92 1.70
N GLY A 79 -10.88 -8.72 1.85
CA GLY A 79 -9.60 -8.50 2.55
C GLY A 79 -9.82 -8.03 3.98
N ALA A 80 -10.26 -8.94 4.86
CA ALA A 80 -10.76 -8.61 6.18
C ALA A 80 -10.27 -9.52 7.33
N ALA A 81 -9.46 -10.54 7.07
CA ALA A 81 -8.88 -11.35 8.15
C ALA A 81 -7.64 -10.69 8.76
N ASP A 82 -7.57 -10.62 10.09
CA ASP A 82 -6.40 -10.07 10.79
C ASP A 82 -5.22 -11.04 10.81
N GLU A 83 -5.52 -12.33 10.87
CA GLU A 83 -4.55 -13.42 10.98
C GLU A 83 -4.81 -14.50 9.91
N PRO A 84 -3.76 -15.25 9.52
CA PRO A 84 -3.93 -16.39 8.63
C PRO A 84 -4.66 -17.53 9.36
N GLU A 85 -5.63 -18.14 8.66
CA GLU A 85 -6.33 -19.35 9.10
C GLU A 85 -6.05 -20.49 8.10
N GLU A 86 -5.51 -21.59 8.61
CA GLU A 86 -5.07 -22.76 7.85
C GLU A 86 -5.98 -23.98 8.02
N ASP A 87 -6.95 -23.95 8.94
CA ASP A 87 -7.97 -24.97 9.06
C ASP A 87 -8.94 -24.92 7.87
N LYS A 88 -8.74 -25.84 6.93
CA LYS A 88 -9.53 -25.98 5.70
C LYS A 88 -11.01 -26.29 5.96
N SER A 89 -11.39 -26.70 7.17
CA SER A 89 -12.80 -26.92 7.51
C SER A 89 -13.54 -25.62 7.85
N LYS A 90 -12.82 -24.55 8.22
CA LYS A 90 -13.42 -23.28 8.61
C LYS A 90 -13.77 -22.42 7.40
N TRP A 91 -14.88 -21.71 7.52
CA TRP A 91 -15.32 -20.72 6.55
C TRP A 91 -14.32 -19.57 6.40
N SER A 92 -13.61 -19.25 7.48
CA SER A 92 -12.61 -18.18 7.58
C SER A 92 -11.26 -18.56 7.00
N CYS A 93 -11.09 -19.78 6.45
CA CYS A 93 -9.85 -20.23 5.86
C CYS A 93 -9.32 -19.24 4.82
N THR A 94 -8.02 -18.96 4.90
CA THR A 94 -7.31 -17.97 4.07
C THR A 94 -6.35 -18.63 3.08
N LEU A 95 -6.40 -19.96 2.95
CA LEU A 95 -5.50 -20.72 2.10
C LEU A 95 -5.90 -20.66 0.63
N PHE A 96 -4.91 -20.34 -0.19
CA PHE A 96 -4.98 -20.43 -1.64
C PHE A 96 -3.89 -21.36 -2.16
N LYS A 97 -4.20 -22.09 -3.22
CA LYS A 97 -3.24 -22.86 -4.01
C LYS A 97 -3.08 -22.20 -5.38
N PRO A 98 -1.92 -21.59 -5.68
CA PRO A 98 -1.62 -21.16 -7.03
C PRO A 98 -1.35 -22.37 -7.91
N SER A 99 -2.01 -22.42 -9.07
CA SER A 99 -1.82 -23.47 -10.06
C SER A 99 -1.57 -22.83 -11.43
N PRO A 100 -0.45 -23.16 -12.10
CA PRO A 100 -0.27 -22.74 -13.49
C PRO A 100 -1.39 -23.30 -14.35
N TYR A 101 -1.86 -22.51 -15.30
CA TYR A 101 -2.91 -22.89 -16.23
C TYR A 101 -2.69 -22.18 -17.56
N THR A 102 -2.80 -22.92 -18.66
CA THR A 102 -2.71 -22.34 -20.00
C THR A 102 -4.11 -22.30 -20.59
N LYS A 103 -4.58 -21.10 -20.95
CA LYS A 103 -5.83 -20.92 -21.68
C LYS A 103 -5.57 -20.22 -22.99
N ASP A 104 -5.98 -20.83 -24.09
CA ASP A 104 -5.89 -20.23 -25.43
C ASP A 104 -4.46 -19.72 -25.76
N GLY A 105 -3.43 -20.46 -25.30
CA GLY A 105 -2.01 -20.11 -25.49
C GLY A 105 -1.45 -19.09 -24.48
N VAL A 106 -2.27 -18.54 -23.59
CA VAL A 106 -1.84 -17.62 -22.53
C VAL A 106 -1.63 -18.39 -21.23
N ASN A 107 -0.41 -18.32 -20.70
CA ASN A 107 -0.10 -18.83 -19.36
C ASN A 107 -0.64 -17.87 -18.31
N VAL A 108 -1.60 -18.33 -17.53
CA VAL A 108 -2.17 -17.63 -16.38
C VAL A 108 -1.97 -18.47 -15.12
N ILE A 109 -2.25 -17.87 -13.97
CA ILE A 109 -2.21 -18.57 -12.69
C ILE A 109 -3.62 -18.61 -12.14
N LEU A 110 -4.15 -19.82 -11.95
CA LEU A 110 -5.39 -20.03 -11.23
C LEU A 110 -5.11 -19.99 -9.74
N LEU A 111 -5.94 -19.25 -9.01
CA LEU A 111 -6.02 -19.38 -7.57
C LEU A 111 -7.14 -20.34 -7.22
N ILE A 112 -6.84 -21.28 -6.34
CA ILE A 112 -7.80 -22.24 -5.79
C ILE A 112 -7.92 -21.95 -4.30
N HIS A 113 -9.07 -21.48 -3.85
CA HIS A 113 -9.38 -21.31 -2.43
C HIS A 113 -9.78 -22.65 -1.82
N LEU A 114 -9.29 -22.93 -0.61
CA LEU A 114 -9.52 -24.20 0.09
C LEU A 114 -10.39 -23.94 1.33
N CYS A 115 -11.67 -24.30 1.31
CA CYS A 115 -12.53 -24.18 2.50
C CYS A 115 -13.66 -25.21 2.52
N HIS A 116 -14.15 -25.54 3.72
CA HIS A 116 -15.18 -26.58 3.95
C HIS A 116 -14.86 -27.96 3.34
N GLY A 117 -13.58 -28.31 3.21
CA GLY A 117 -13.18 -29.55 2.53
C GLY A 117 -13.41 -29.53 1.01
N ASP A 118 -13.76 -28.38 0.44
CA ASP A 118 -13.94 -28.16 -0.99
C ASP A 118 -12.84 -27.23 -1.54
N CYS A 119 -12.63 -27.28 -2.85
CA CYS A 119 -11.71 -26.43 -3.56
C CYS A 119 -12.45 -25.63 -4.64
N SER A 120 -12.44 -24.30 -4.51
CA SER A 120 -13.12 -23.40 -5.44
C SER A 120 -12.12 -22.53 -6.18
N PHE A 121 -12.31 -22.39 -7.48
CA PHE A 121 -11.48 -21.51 -8.29
C PHE A 121 -11.89 -20.06 -8.10
N VAL A 122 -10.93 -19.15 -8.07
CA VAL A 122 -11.21 -17.72 -7.97
C VAL A 122 -11.28 -17.11 -9.37
N PHE A 123 -12.33 -16.32 -9.64
CA PHE A 123 -12.55 -15.62 -10.92
C PHE A 123 -13.04 -14.20 -10.71
N GLN A 124 -12.92 -13.39 -11.75
CA GLN A 124 -13.57 -12.09 -11.83
C GLN A 124 -15.02 -12.26 -12.33
N VAL A 125 -15.98 -11.66 -11.62
CA VAL A 125 -17.39 -11.55 -12.04
C VAL A 125 -17.83 -10.10 -11.88
N GLY A 126 -18.06 -9.42 -13.00
CA GLY A 126 -18.16 -7.96 -13.01
C GLY A 126 -16.85 -7.35 -12.50
N ASP A 127 -16.94 -6.51 -11.46
CA ASP A 127 -15.77 -5.96 -10.77
C ASP A 127 -15.38 -6.77 -9.53
N ASN A 128 -16.07 -7.85 -9.19
CA ASN A 128 -15.84 -8.56 -7.92
C ASN A 128 -14.97 -9.81 -8.09
N PHE A 129 -14.21 -10.12 -7.05
CA PHE A 129 -13.46 -11.36 -6.94
C PHE A 129 -14.29 -12.44 -6.23
N LYS A 130 -14.60 -13.54 -6.94
CA LYS A 130 -15.53 -14.57 -6.47
C LYS A 130 -15.01 -16.00 -6.66
N LEU A 131 -15.50 -16.89 -5.81
CA LEU A 131 -15.35 -18.33 -5.89
C LEU A 131 -16.34 -18.94 -6.88
N GLY A 132 -15.85 -19.83 -7.73
CA GLY A 132 -16.62 -20.64 -8.67
C GLY A 132 -16.34 -22.13 -8.49
N GLY A 133 -17.37 -22.96 -8.66
CA GLY A 133 -17.31 -24.40 -8.40
C GLY A 133 -16.82 -25.27 -9.56
N ASN A 134 -16.74 -24.79 -10.81
CA ASN A 134 -16.29 -25.62 -11.94
C ASN A 134 -15.67 -24.82 -13.09
N LEU A 135 -14.42 -25.13 -13.47
CA LEU A 135 -13.68 -24.55 -14.60
C LEU A 135 -14.34 -24.79 -15.97
N GLN A 136 -15.12 -25.87 -16.12
CA GLN A 136 -15.69 -26.29 -17.41
C GLN A 136 -17.06 -25.65 -17.70
N LYS A 137 -17.73 -25.07 -16.70
CA LYS A 137 -18.97 -24.33 -16.95
C LYS A 137 -18.63 -22.95 -17.54
N LYS A 138 -19.01 -22.74 -18.80
CA LYS A 138 -19.07 -21.39 -19.40
C LYS A 138 -20.18 -20.59 -18.72
N TYR A 139 -19.81 -19.83 -17.70
CA TYR A 139 -20.60 -18.66 -17.31
C TYR A 139 -20.19 -17.51 -18.22
N SER A 140 -21.15 -16.84 -18.87
CA SER A 140 -20.88 -15.71 -19.78
C SER A 140 -20.06 -14.59 -19.12
N ASP A 141 -20.19 -14.47 -17.79
CA ASP A 141 -19.72 -13.32 -17.03
C ASP A 141 -18.40 -13.60 -16.29
N MET A 142 -17.92 -14.85 -16.26
CA MET A 142 -16.65 -15.21 -15.63
C MET A 142 -15.47 -14.82 -16.52
N LYS A 143 -14.55 -14.03 -15.97
CA LYS A 143 -13.30 -13.60 -16.64
C LYS A 143 -12.08 -14.02 -15.84
N TYR A 144 -10.98 -14.23 -16.55
CA TYR A 144 -9.66 -14.52 -15.96
C TYR A 144 -8.93 -13.20 -15.71
N PHE A 145 -8.00 -13.24 -14.78
CA PHE A 145 -7.05 -12.17 -14.46
C PHE A 145 -5.64 -12.74 -14.59
N ILE A 146 -4.65 -11.85 -14.67
CA ILE A 146 -3.24 -12.22 -14.61
C ILE A 146 -2.64 -11.77 -13.29
N ILE A 147 -1.60 -12.49 -12.86
CA ILE A 147 -0.79 -12.11 -11.70
C ILE A 147 0.47 -11.46 -12.24
N VAL A 148 0.70 -10.21 -11.87
CA VAL A 148 1.88 -9.44 -12.25
C VAL A 148 2.84 -9.42 -11.07
N ASP A 149 4.11 -9.74 -11.31
CA ASP A 149 5.18 -9.52 -10.33
C ASP A 149 5.37 -8.01 -10.14
N TRP A 150 5.00 -7.52 -8.95
CA TRP A 150 5.04 -6.10 -8.64
C TRP A 150 6.47 -5.56 -8.61
N VAL A 151 7.45 -6.35 -8.15
CA VAL A 151 8.85 -5.92 -8.07
C VAL A 151 9.46 -5.82 -9.47
N SER A 152 9.18 -6.79 -10.34
CA SER A 152 9.59 -6.72 -11.75
C SER A 152 8.97 -5.53 -12.46
N LEU A 153 7.70 -5.22 -12.17
CA LEU A 153 7.02 -4.05 -12.71
C LEU A 153 7.67 -2.74 -12.22
N LEU A 154 7.91 -2.61 -10.92
CA LEU A 154 8.62 -1.45 -10.34
C LEU A 154 10.00 -1.26 -10.98
N ASN A 155 10.78 -2.34 -11.10
CA ASN A 155 12.11 -2.30 -11.72
C ASN A 155 12.07 -1.89 -13.19
N LYS A 156 11.04 -2.31 -13.93
CA LYS A 156 10.81 -1.85 -15.29
C LYS A 156 10.59 -0.33 -15.30
N TYR A 157 9.67 0.18 -14.48
CA TYR A 157 9.41 1.61 -14.39
C TYR A 157 10.65 2.43 -14.01
N LEU A 158 11.46 1.94 -13.05
CA LEU A 158 12.71 2.60 -12.66
C LEU A 158 13.72 2.66 -13.81
N LYS A 159 13.83 1.60 -14.62
CA LYS A 159 14.69 1.58 -15.80
C LYS A 159 14.19 2.53 -16.89
N ASP A 160 12.90 2.46 -17.19
CA ASP A 160 12.25 3.31 -18.20
C ASP A 160 12.37 4.80 -17.81
N ALA A 161 12.37 5.11 -16.51
CA ALA A 161 12.64 6.46 -16.01
C ALA A 161 14.10 6.89 -16.12
N ALA A 162 15.05 5.99 -15.84
CA ALA A 162 16.48 6.29 -15.98
C ALA A 162 16.88 6.58 -17.44
N ILE A 163 16.19 5.99 -18.42
CA ILE A 163 16.40 6.23 -19.85
C ILE A 163 15.53 7.37 -20.41
N GLY A 164 14.74 8.04 -19.57
CA GLY A 164 13.88 9.17 -19.95
C GLY A 164 12.65 8.80 -20.79
N GLU A 165 12.37 7.52 -20.98
CA GLU A 165 11.20 7.03 -21.73
C GLU A 165 9.90 7.13 -20.91
N MET A 166 10.00 7.22 -19.58
CA MET A 166 8.85 7.39 -18.70
C MET A 166 9.13 8.29 -17.51
N LYS A 167 8.24 9.24 -17.20
CA LYS A 167 8.35 10.05 -15.97
C LYS A 167 7.80 9.25 -14.77
N MET A 168 8.58 8.32 -14.25
CA MET A 168 8.26 7.70 -12.95
C MET A 168 8.53 8.73 -11.86
N ARG A 169 7.47 9.22 -11.20
CA ARG A 169 7.64 10.10 -10.05
C ARG A 169 8.17 9.23 -8.91
N THR A 170 9.42 9.46 -8.52
CA THR A 170 10.03 8.95 -7.29
C THR A 170 10.42 10.17 -6.46
N LEU A 171 10.44 10.03 -5.13
CA LEU A 171 10.93 11.12 -4.30
C LEU A 171 12.44 11.27 -4.54
N PRO A 172 12.95 12.50 -4.75
CA PRO A 172 14.37 12.76 -4.77
C PRO A 172 15.02 12.28 -3.46
N ARG A 173 16.30 11.91 -3.53
CA ARG A 173 17.04 11.47 -2.34
C ARG A 173 17.04 12.57 -1.27
N PHE A 174 17.26 13.83 -1.65
CA PHE A 174 17.12 14.96 -0.75
C PHE A 174 15.96 15.84 -1.19
N VAL A 175 15.03 16.06 -0.29
CA VAL A 175 13.73 16.66 -0.62
C VAL A 175 13.34 17.73 0.40
N VAL A 176 12.65 18.75 -0.08
CA VAL A 176 11.79 19.61 0.74
C VAL A 176 10.33 19.34 0.42
N PHE A 177 9.51 19.38 1.46
CA PHE A 177 8.05 19.28 1.32
C PHE A 177 7.44 20.65 1.56
N LYS A 178 6.64 21.12 0.60
CA LYS A 178 5.81 22.32 0.75
C LYS A 178 4.36 21.89 0.83
N SER A 179 3.61 22.42 1.79
CA SER A 179 2.17 22.17 1.83
C SER A 179 1.47 22.97 0.73
N ALA A 180 0.63 22.31 -0.06
CA ALA A 180 -0.26 22.97 -1.02
C ALA A 180 -1.35 23.82 -0.32
N HIS A 181 -1.61 23.59 0.97
CA HIS A 181 -2.69 24.25 1.71
C HIS A 181 -2.24 25.59 2.31
N ASN A 182 -1.13 25.60 3.06
CA ASN A 182 -0.64 26.81 3.72
C ASN A 182 0.56 27.46 3.02
N ASN A 183 1.04 26.88 1.91
CA ASN A 183 2.20 27.33 1.13
C ASN A 183 3.52 27.43 1.90
N LYS A 184 3.64 26.78 3.06
CA LYS A 184 4.87 26.75 3.86
C LYS A 184 5.63 25.46 3.66
N TYR A 185 6.94 25.53 3.85
CA TYR A 185 7.83 24.39 3.86
C TYR A 185 7.81 23.70 5.22
N LEU A 186 7.80 22.38 5.16
CA LEU A 186 7.95 21.50 6.31
C LEU A 186 9.36 21.67 6.87
N CYS A 187 9.46 21.84 8.19
CA CYS A 187 10.72 21.78 8.89
C CYS A 187 10.59 20.98 10.19
N CYS A 188 11.72 20.46 10.66
CA CYS A 188 11.84 19.94 12.02
C CYS A 188 11.98 21.08 13.02
N ASP A 189 11.00 21.20 13.91
CA ASP A 189 10.96 22.20 14.98
C ASP A 189 11.53 21.61 16.27
N GLU A 190 12.82 21.84 16.50
CA GLU A 190 13.55 21.33 17.67
C GLU A 190 13.06 21.94 18.99
N TYR A 191 12.40 23.10 18.94
CA TYR A 191 12.05 23.90 20.12
C TYR A 191 10.55 23.87 20.42
N GLU A 192 9.75 23.07 19.71
CA GLU A 192 8.31 23.01 19.92
C GLU A 192 7.97 22.54 21.35
N PRO A 193 7.31 23.37 22.18
CA PRO A 193 7.07 23.07 23.60
C PRO A 193 6.25 21.80 23.83
N ASN A 194 5.37 21.48 22.90
CA ASN A 194 4.45 20.35 22.99
C ASN A 194 5.05 19.05 22.44
N GLY A 195 6.29 19.09 21.94
CA GLY A 195 6.98 17.93 21.39
C GLY A 195 8.17 18.34 20.55
N PRO A 196 9.41 18.35 21.09
CA PRO A 196 10.59 18.77 20.31
C PRO A 196 10.76 17.87 19.08
N ASN A 197 11.34 18.38 18.01
CA ASN A 197 11.51 17.71 16.71
C ASN A 197 10.20 17.37 15.99
N LEU A 198 9.10 18.06 16.31
CA LEU A 198 7.85 17.94 15.58
C LEU A 198 8.02 18.48 14.16
N LEU A 199 7.40 17.83 13.17
CA LEU A 199 7.45 18.29 11.78
C LEU A 199 6.32 19.28 11.52
N ARG A 200 6.67 20.50 11.12
CA ARG A 200 5.71 21.60 10.97
C ARG A 200 5.92 22.39 9.69
N PHE A 201 4.83 22.74 9.02
CA PHE A 201 4.81 23.62 7.85
C PHE A 201 4.80 25.08 8.30
N ILE A 202 5.97 25.60 8.66
CA ILE A 202 6.12 26.95 9.22
C ILE A 202 7.18 27.82 8.52
N LYS A 203 8.01 27.23 7.64
CA LYS A 203 9.08 27.97 6.96
C LYS A 203 8.59 28.56 5.64
N GLU A 204 9.00 29.80 5.36
CA GLU A 204 8.71 30.47 4.08
C GLU A 204 9.76 30.15 3.00
N ASP A 205 10.95 29.70 3.41
CA ASP A 205 12.08 29.40 2.53
C ASP A 205 12.41 27.89 2.56
N ALA A 206 12.64 27.34 1.38
CA ALA A 206 13.07 25.98 1.18
C ALA A 206 14.49 25.77 1.76
N MET A 207 15.40 26.73 1.63
CA MET A 207 16.84 26.58 1.90
C MET A 207 17.23 26.48 3.39
N SER A 208 16.25 26.40 4.30
CA SER A 208 16.49 26.12 5.72
C SER A 208 16.99 24.68 5.92
N GLN A 209 18.12 24.52 6.62
CA GLN A 209 18.71 23.20 6.92
C GLN A 209 17.71 22.24 7.62
N ASN A 210 16.81 22.78 8.45
CA ASN A 210 15.79 22.00 9.15
C ASN A 210 14.63 21.55 8.25
N SER A 211 14.56 22.07 7.02
CA SER A 211 13.58 21.71 5.99
C SER A 211 14.10 20.64 5.04
N LYS A 212 15.41 20.33 5.09
CA LYS A 212 16.02 19.27 4.28
C LYS A 212 15.75 17.90 4.88
N HIS A 213 15.18 17.02 4.06
CA HIS A 213 14.91 15.63 4.42
C HIS A 213 15.59 14.67 3.45
N GLU A 214 16.06 13.53 3.94
CA GLU A 214 16.63 12.47 3.12
C GLU A 214 15.69 11.27 3.05
N VAL A 215 15.42 10.82 1.83
CA VAL A 215 14.56 9.69 1.50
C VAL A 215 15.44 8.48 1.21
N MET A 216 15.14 7.36 1.86
CA MET A 216 15.84 6.09 1.68
C MET A 216 14.83 4.99 1.41
N MET A 217 15.11 4.13 0.44
CA MET A 217 14.27 2.96 0.18
C MET A 217 14.33 1.97 1.34
N ALA A 218 13.18 1.40 1.69
CA ALA A 218 13.09 0.33 2.68
C ALA A 218 13.79 -0.95 2.21
N LYS A 219 14.36 -1.71 3.14
CA LYS A 219 15.05 -2.97 2.84
C LYS A 219 14.10 -4.05 2.35
N ARG A 220 12.81 -3.90 2.64
CA ARG A 220 11.73 -4.82 2.28
C ARG A 220 11.53 -4.97 0.76
N GLY A 221 12.00 -4.01 -0.04
CA GLY A 221 11.86 -4.02 -1.51
C GLY A 221 10.42 -3.82 -2.00
N ASP A 222 9.55 -3.29 -1.15
CA ASP A 222 8.14 -3.03 -1.47
C ASP A 222 7.87 -1.56 -1.86
N GLY A 223 8.92 -0.79 -2.14
CA GLY A 223 8.86 0.63 -2.56
C GLY A 223 8.47 1.61 -1.45
N LEU A 224 8.29 1.11 -0.22
CA LEU A 224 8.18 1.97 0.95
C LEU A 224 9.50 2.71 1.18
N VAL A 225 9.39 3.90 1.77
CA VAL A 225 10.55 4.75 2.07
C VAL A 225 10.61 5.10 3.54
N HIS A 226 11.83 5.24 4.02
CA HIS A 226 12.16 5.94 5.25
C HIS A 226 12.46 7.39 4.91
N ILE A 227 11.98 8.31 5.73
CA ILE A 227 12.29 9.74 5.60
C ILE A 227 13.01 10.17 6.88
N ARG A 228 14.20 10.74 6.76
CA ARG A 228 14.95 11.30 7.91
C ARG A 228 15.11 12.80 7.78
N CYS A 229 15.07 13.50 8.90
CA CYS A 229 15.46 14.90 8.93
C CYS A 229 16.98 15.03 8.91
N CYS A 230 17.52 15.83 7.98
CA CYS A 230 18.95 15.99 7.84
C CYS A 230 19.59 16.80 8.98
N SER A 231 18.84 17.70 9.63
CA SER A 231 19.38 18.48 10.76
C SER A 231 19.54 17.64 12.03
N THR A 232 18.58 16.75 12.31
CA THR A 232 18.60 15.92 13.53
C THR A 232 19.17 14.52 13.32
N GLY A 233 19.30 14.07 12.06
CA GLY A 233 19.68 12.70 11.71
C GLY A 233 18.61 11.64 12.00
N LYS A 234 17.46 12.04 12.56
CA LYS A 234 16.41 11.13 13.04
C LYS A 234 15.34 10.86 11.99
N TYR A 235 14.83 9.63 12.00
CA TYR A 235 13.76 9.14 11.14
C TYR A 235 12.39 9.67 11.60
N TRP A 236 11.54 9.89 10.61
CA TRP A 236 10.14 10.26 10.80
C TRP A 236 9.38 9.07 11.36
N ARG A 237 8.61 9.33 12.42
CA ARG A 237 7.63 8.39 12.98
C ARG A 237 6.58 9.15 13.77
N ARG A 238 5.53 8.44 14.17
CA ARG A 238 4.57 8.94 15.16
C ARG A 238 5.24 9.26 16.50
N LEU A 239 4.68 10.24 17.22
CA LEU A 239 5.19 10.64 18.54
C LEU A 239 4.97 9.55 19.61
N SER A 240 3.79 8.92 19.62
CA SER A 240 3.43 7.82 20.52
C SER A 240 2.33 6.95 19.92
N GLU A 241 2.00 5.84 20.58
CA GLU A 241 0.90 4.92 20.21
C GLU A 241 -0.49 5.58 20.17
N ASP A 242 -0.68 6.67 20.91
CA ASP A 242 -1.93 7.44 20.95
C ASP A 242 -1.82 8.83 20.29
N ASN A 243 -0.64 9.19 19.78
CA ASN A 243 -0.39 10.48 19.15
C ASN A 243 0.04 10.30 17.68
N ASN A 244 -0.82 10.76 16.77
CA ASN A 244 -0.63 10.64 15.32
C ASN A 244 0.25 11.73 14.71
N TRP A 245 0.71 12.72 15.48
CA TRP A 245 1.68 13.69 14.98
C TRP A 245 2.99 13.01 14.60
N ILE A 246 3.61 13.51 13.53
CA ILE A 246 4.87 12.99 13.00
C ILE A 246 6.03 13.89 13.42
N GLY A 247 7.06 13.26 13.99
CA GLY A 247 8.29 13.93 14.41
C GLY A 247 9.53 13.17 13.93
N ALA A 248 10.66 13.88 13.85
CA ALA A 248 11.96 13.28 13.62
C ALA A 248 12.52 12.75 14.96
N LYS A 249 12.18 11.51 15.29
CA LYS A 249 12.37 10.94 16.64
C LYS A 249 13.04 9.58 16.69
N ALA A 250 13.02 8.79 15.62
CA ALA A 250 13.64 7.48 15.59
C ALA A 250 15.14 7.58 15.27
N ASP A 251 15.97 6.88 16.02
CA ASP A 251 17.41 6.80 15.76
C ASP A 251 17.74 5.78 14.66
N GLU A 252 16.91 4.74 14.54
CA GLU A 252 17.05 3.65 13.56
C GLU A 252 15.73 3.46 12.78
N PRO A 253 15.79 2.95 11.54
CA PRO A 253 14.59 2.59 10.79
C PRO A 253 13.84 1.43 11.46
N GLU A 254 12.51 1.52 11.54
CA GLU A 254 11.62 0.46 12.03
C GLU A 254 10.65 0.07 10.90
N GLU A 255 10.78 -1.17 10.43
CA GLU A 255 10.05 -1.69 9.27
C GLU A 255 8.88 -2.60 9.65
N ASP A 256 8.67 -2.88 10.93
CA ASP A 256 7.52 -3.65 11.43
C ASP A 256 6.23 -2.80 11.39
N LEU A 257 5.33 -3.15 10.47
CA LEU A 257 4.06 -2.46 10.27
C LEU A 257 3.09 -2.60 11.45
N SER A 258 3.34 -3.53 12.38
CA SER A 258 2.50 -3.68 13.58
C SER A 258 2.88 -2.71 14.71
N LYS A 259 4.08 -2.12 14.67
CA LYS A 259 4.57 -1.23 15.72
C LYS A 259 4.27 0.22 15.40
N TRP A 260 3.72 0.95 16.38
CA TRP A 260 3.49 2.39 16.25
C TRP A 260 4.77 3.20 15.95
N THR A 261 5.95 2.64 16.26
CA THR A 261 7.26 3.23 15.97
C THR A 261 7.70 3.08 14.51
N CYS A 262 6.91 2.41 13.65
CA CYS A 262 7.15 2.25 12.23
C CYS A 262 7.57 3.59 11.58
N THR A 263 8.62 3.54 10.77
CA THR A 263 9.19 4.71 10.07
C THR A 263 8.90 4.71 8.58
N LEU A 264 8.04 3.79 8.12
CA LEU A 264 7.74 3.59 6.71
C LEU A 264 6.60 4.49 6.24
N PHE A 265 6.84 5.10 5.09
CA PHE A 265 5.88 5.88 4.34
C PHE A 265 5.77 5.37 2.92
N TRP A 266 4.58 5.45 2.35
CA TRP A 266 4.34 5.20 0.95
C TRP A 266 4.08 6.51 0.20
N PRO A 267 4.88 6.85 -0.81
CA PRO A 267 4.62 8.00 -1.68
C PRO A 267 3.49 7.69 -2.68
N CYS A 268 2.33 8.31 -2.51
CA CYS A 268 1.22 8.33 -3.45
C CYS A 268 1.35 9.56 -4.36
N TYR A 269 1.54 9.37 -5.65
CA TYR A 269 1.61 10.49 -6.60
C TYR A 269 0.21 10.79 -7.14
N ASP A 270 -0.19 12.07 -7.19
CA ASP A 270 -1.44 12.44 -7.83
C ASP A 270 -1.31 12.23 -9.35
N SER A 271 -2.23 11.45 -9.93
CA SER A 271 -2.28 11.13 -11.37
C SER A 271 -2.69 12.32 -12.23
N LYS A 272 -3.10 13.45 -11.63
CA LYS A 272 -3.40 14.68 -12.35
C LYS A 272 -2.08 15.38 -12.73
N GLU A 273 -1.97 15.72 -14.00
CA GLU A 273 -0.73 16.09 -14.69
C GLU A 273 -0.01 17.32 -14.09
N ASP A 274 1.31 17.35 -14.31
CA ASP A 274 2.30 18.42 -14.12
C ASP A 274 2.77 18.90 -12.74
N ASP A 275 2.07 18.69 -11.64
CA ASP A 275 2.61 19.12 -10.34
C ASP A 275 3.47 18.05 -9.65
N ASN A 276 4.52 18.45 -8.92
CA ASN A 276 5.32 17.61 -8.01
C ASN A 276 4.52 17.16 -6.76
N GLY A 277 3.20 17.01 -6.95
CA GLY A 277 2.22 16.63 -5.95
C GLY A 277 2.41 15.18 -5.51
N VAL A 278 2.65 15.01 -4.22
CA VAL A 278 2.70 13.74 -3.54
C VAL A 278 1.83 13.81 -2.29
N GLN A 279 1.20 12.69 -1.98
CA GLN A 279 0.59 12.42 -0.69
C GLN A 279 1.43 11.32 -0.04
N LEU A 280 1.76 11.47 1.24
CA LEU A 280 2.43 10.39 1.98
C LEU A 280 1.38 9.60 2.76
N GLU A 281 1.49 8.28 2.75
CA GLU A 281 0.69 7.38 3.59
C GLU A 281 1.59 6.75 4.65
N HIS A 282 1.19 6.80 5.92
CA HIS A 282 1.93 6.18 7.01
C HIS A 282 1.61 4.68 7.09
N SER A 283 2.60 3.82 6.85
CA SER A 283 2.34 2.41 6.54
C SER A 283 1.79 1.58 7.71
N GLN A 284 2.03 1.97 8.97
CA GLN A 284 1.42 1.29 10.12
C GLN A 284 -0.07 1.62 10.29
N LEU A 285 -0.49 2.83 9.92
CA LEU A 285 -1.89 3.23 10.01
C LEU A 285 -2.67 2.91 8.73
N GLY A 286 -1.98 2.84 7.58
CA GLY A 286 -2.62 2.75 6.27
C GLY A 286 -3.39 4.03 5.92
N GLU A 287 -2.98 5.16 6.50
CA GLU A 287 -3.69 6.44 6.43
C GLU A 287 -2.80 7.53 5.85
N ASN A 288 -3.41 8.40 5.04
CA ASN A 288 -2.76 9.56 4.43
C ASN A 288 -2.33 10.57 5.50
N THR A 289 -1.19 11.24 5.28
CA THR A 289 -0.75 12.35 6.13
C THR A 289 -1.69 13.55 6.00
N SER A 290 -1.94 14.23 7.12
CA SER A 290 -2.84 15.37 7.24
C SER A 290 -2.16 16.57 7.91
N LEU A 291 -2.75 17.75 7.70
CA LEU A 291 -2.25 19.02 8.21
C LEU A 291 -3.15 19.44 9.36
N PHE A 292 -2.57 19.60 10.55
CA PHE A 292 -3.31 20.08 11.70
C PHE A 292 -2.47 21.07 12.51
N GLN A 293 -2.97 22.29 12.69
CA GLN A 293 -2.24 23.36 13.39
C GLN A 293 -0.80 23.57 12.87
N ASN A 294 -0.65 23.49 11.54
CA ASN A 294 0.63 23.48 10.82
C ASN A 294 1.54 22.28 11.10
N CYS A 295 1.11 21.27 11.86
CA CYS A 295 1.85 20.05 12.12
C CYS A 295 1.48 18.95 11.13
N LEU A 296 2.47 18.13 10.76
CA LEU A 296 2.25 16.92 9.99
C LEU A 296 1.73 15.81 10.92
N ALA A 297 0.64 15.16 10.54
CA ALA A 297 0.08 14.02 11.26
C ALA A 297 -0.21 12.86 10.31
N ALA A 298 -0.29 11.63 10.80
CA ALA A 298 -0.79 10.49 10.05
C ALA A 298 -2.30 10.27 10.30
N GLY A 299 -3.07 10.13 9.22
CA GLY A 299 -4.51 10.00 9.27
C GLY A 299 -5.25 11.22 9.80
N ARG A 300 -6.55 11.05 10.06
CA ARG A 300 -7.37 12.08 10.69
C ARG A 300 -7.09 12.08 12.19
N SER A 301 -6.67 13.22 12.74
CA SER A 301 -6.57 13.39 14.18
C SER A 301 -7.94 13.17 14.82
N PRO A 302 -8.07 12.42 15.95
CA PRO A 302 -9.35 12.24 16.64
C PRO A 302 -9.93 13.55 17.22
N HIS A 303 -9.22 14.68 17.10
CA HIS A 303 -9.57 15.93 17.76
C HIS A 303 -9.94 17.12 16.86
N THR A 304 -10.15 17.00 15.53
CA THR A 304 -10.95 17.94 14.67
C THR A 304 -10.75 17.71 13.17
N THR A 305 -11.58 18.35 12.35
CA THR A 305 -11.56 18.45 10.87
C THR A 305 -10.15 18.65 10.30
N THR A 306 -9.57 17.58 9.72
CA THR A 306 -8.28 17.61 9.02
C THR A 306 -8.48 17.58 7.52
N GLU A 307 -7.73 18.41 6.78
CA GLU A 307 -7.57 18.30 5.33
C GLU A 307 -6.37 17.37 5.02
N GLU A 308 -6.48 16.55 3.97
CA GLU A 308 -5.33 15.79 3.44
C GLU A 308 -4.22 16.76 3.07
N VAL A 309 -2.94 16.47 3.36
CA VAL A 309 -1.86 17.37 2.92
C VAL A 309 -1.43 17.02 1.51
N GLY A 310 -1.93 17.77 0.53
CA GLY A 310 -1.22 17.84 -0.74
C GLY A 310 0.19 18.38 -0.50
N LEU A 311 1.22 17.58 -0.76
CA LEU A 311 2.62 18.00 -0.66
C LEU A 311 3.17 18.27 -2.05
N ILE A 312 3.77 19.44 -2.24
CA ILE A 312 4.62 19.72 -3.39
C ILE A 312 6.04 19.39 -2.98
N THR A 313 6.67 18.48 -3.72
CA THR A 313 8.06 18.10 -3.49
C THR A 313 9.00 18.90 -4.37
N VAL A 314 10.12 19.31 -3.81
CA VAL A 314 11.21 19.91 -4.59
C VAL A 314 12.48 19.14 -4.26
N ASP A 315 13.22 18.78 -5.31
CA ASP A 315 14.56 18.21 -5.16
C ASP A 315 15.47 19.29 -4.58
N TRP A 316 15.97 19.05 -3.36
CA TRP A 316 16.86 19.98 -2.69
C TRP A 316 18.12 20.25 -3.50
N GLU A 317 18.62 19.25 -4.22
CA GLU A 317 19.85 19.37 -5.00
C GLU A 317 19.65 20.19 -6.28
N SER A 318 18.40 20.53 -6.61
CA SER A 318 18.02 21.40 -7.73
C SER A 318 17.74 22.85 -7.35
N LEU A 319 17.73 23.17 -6.05
CA LEU A 319 17.52 24.52 -5.51
C LEU A 319 18.77 25.41 -5.64
#